data_AF-A0A821RFS3-F1
#
_entry.id   AF-A0A821RFS3-F1
#
_cell.length_a   1.000
_cell.length_b   1.000
_cell.length_c   1.000
_cell.angle_alpha   90.00
_cell.angle_beta   90.00
_cell.angle_gamma   90.00
#
_symmetry.space_group_name_H-M   'P 1'
#
loop_
_entity.id
_entity.type
_entity.pdbx_description
1 polymer ?
#
loop_
_entity_poly.entity_id
_entity_poly.type
_entity_poly.pdbx_seq_one_letter_code
_entity_poly.pdbx_strand_id
1 'polypeptide(L)' 'MDYGTSSVVSKRDHRTDTNDMVQNFLLVWLDTKIDESSDDYLNCIKQLRQTFNTIEIFRDTDECIDYIS' A
#
# COMPACT_ATOMS: atom_id res chain seq x y z
N MET A 1 37.74 23.18 -37.26
CA MET A 1 37.25 21.89 -36.72
C MET A 1 36.72 22.18 -35.34
N ASP A 2 35.42 22.47 -35.26
CA ASP A 2 34.70 22.67 -34.01
C ASP A 2 34.53 21.33 -33.31
N TYR A 3 35.18 21.17 -32.17
CA TYR A 3 34.91 20.05 -31.28
C TYR A 3 33.66 20.40 -30.50
N GLY A 4 32.54 19.79 -30.91
CA GLY A 4 31.24 20.03 -30.31
C GLY A 4 31.25 19.87 -28.79
N THR A 5 30.80 20.90 -28.10
CA THR A 5 30.39 20.83 -26.70
C THR A 5 29.19 19.89 -26.61
N SER A 6 29.46 18.61 -26.40
CA SER A 6 28.43 17.64 -26.02
C SER A 6 27.99 18.01 -24.61
N SER A 7 26.92 18.80 -24.53
CA SER A 7 26.24 19.11 -23.28
C SER A 7 25.74 17.79 -22.72
N VAL A 8 26.44 17.27 -21.72
CA VAL A 8 25.97 16.16 -20.90
C VAL A 8 24.72 16.66 -20.20
N VAL A 9 23.56 16.40 -20.81
CA VAL A 9 22.26 16.54 -20.14
C VAL A 9 22.32 15.55 -18.98
N SER A 10 22.63 16.07 -17.80
CA SER A 10 22.45 15.36 -16.54
C SER A 10 20.96 15.09 -16.44
N LYS A 11 20.55 13.89 -16.85
CA LYS A 11 19.25 13.33 -16.51
C LYS A 11 19.23 13.29 -14.99
N ARG A 12 18.59 14.29 -14.39
CA ARG A 12 18.15 14.22 -13.00
C ARG A 12 17.20 13.04 -12.96
N ASP A 13 17.76 11.88 -12.62
CA ASP A 13 17.05 10.72 -12.15
C ASP A 13 16.32 11.20 -10.90
N HIS A 14 15.07 11.60 -11.09
CA HIS A 14 14.13 11.81 -10.00
C HIS A 14 13.56 10.44 -9.68
N ARG A 15 14.38 9.57 -9.09
CA ARG A 15 13.88 8.50 -8.23
C ARG A 15 13.19 9.17 -7.06
N THR A 16 11.93 9.50 -7.27
CA THR A 16 10.97 9.42 -6.18
C THR A 16 10.92 7.96 -5.77
N ASP A 17 11.78 7.58 -4.82
CA ASP A 17 11.53 6.43 -3.95
C ASP A 17 10.31 6.79 -3.09
N THR A 18 9.15 6.95 -3.71
CA THR A 18 7.85 7.00 -3.02
C THR A 18 7.46 5.56 -2.78
N ASN A 19 8.22 4.88 -1.93
CA ASN A 19 7.74 3.70 -1.28
C ASN A 19 6.93 4.18 -0.08
N ASP A 20 5.77 4.79 -0.34
CA ASP A 20 4.77 5.18 0.67
C ASP A 20 4.11 3.93 1.31
N MET A 21 4.66 2.75 1.03
CA MET A 21 4.31 1.49 1.64
C MET A 21 4.94 1.41 3.02
N VAL A 22 4.09 1.44 4.03
CA VAL A 22 4.47 1.28 5.42
C VAL A 22 4.85 -0.18 5.64
N GLN A 23 6.15 -0.43 5.82
CA GLN A 23 6.70 -1.77 6.06
C GLN A 23 6.69 -2.10 7.55
N ASN A 24 6.57 -3.39 7.89
CA ASN A 24 6.49 -3.91 9.27
C ASN A 24 5.26 -3.48 10.07
N PHE A 25 4.14 -3.20 9.40
CA PHE A 25 2.86 -2.99 10.07
C PHE A 25 1.84 -4.02 9.59
N LEU A 26 1.09 -4.54 10.55
CA LEU A 26 -0.05 -5.41 10.35
C LEU A 26 -1.32 -4.61 10.63
N LEU A 27 -2.19 -4.48 9.63
CA LEU A 27 -3.51 -3.91 9.82
C LEU A 27 -4.53 -5.04 10.01
N VAL A 28 -5.16 -5.07 11.17
CA VAL A 28 -6.26 -5.99 11.50
C VAL A 28 -7.56 -5.19 11.51
N TRP A 29 -8.51 -5.55 10.66
CA TRP A 29 -9.84 -4.97 10.65
C TRP A 29 -10.87 -6.03 11.03
N LEU A 30 -11.47 -5.89 12.21
CA LEU A 30 -12.58 -6.73 12.69
C LEU A 30 -13.90 -5.96 12.61
N ASP A 31 -14.80 -6.40 11.74
CA ASP A 31 -16.15 -5.85 11.65
C ASP A 31 -17.17 -6.94 11.28
N THR A 32 -17.99 -7.31 12.27
CA THR A 32 -19.04 -8.34 12.17
C THR A 32 -20.17 -8.00 11.19
N LYS A 33 -20.26 -6.75 10.73
CA LYS A 33 -21.33 -6.26 9.85
C LYS A 33 -20.80 -5.73 8.51
N ILE A 34 -19.55 -6.01 8.19
CA ILE A 34 -18.92 -5.48 6.99
C ILE A 34 -19.61 -6.02 5.74
N ASP A 35 -20.13 -5.12 4.92
CA ASP A 35 -20.67 -5.46 3.61
C ASP A 35 -19.54 -5.41 2.57
N GLU A 36 -18.97 -6.58 2.28
CA GLU A 36 -17.90 -6.73 1.30
C GLU A 36 -18.35 -6.42 -0.14
N SER A 37 -19.65 -6.34 -0.38
CA SER A 37 -20.19 -5.97 -1.70
C SER A 37 -20.36 -4.47 -1.87
N SER A 38 -20.20 -3.69 -0.79
CA SER A 38 -20.34 -2.23 -0.86
C SER A 38 -19.15 -1.60 -1.59
N ASP A 39 -19.44 -0.59 -2.41
CA ASP A 39 -18.42 0.18 -3.12
C ASP A 39 -17.45 0.87 -2.14
N ASP A 40 -17.95 1.27 -0.97
CA ASP A 40 -17.15 1.88 0.09
C ASP A 40 -16.12 0.90 0.64
N TYR A 41 -16.51 -0.35 0.93
CA TYR A 41 -15.58 -1.39 1.35
C TYR A 41 -14.49 -1.62 0.30
N LEU A 42 -14.87 -1.78 -0.96
CA LEU A 42 -13.94 -2.03 -2.06
C LEU A 42 -12.96 -0.86 -2.23
N ASN A 43 -13.45 0.39 -2.13
CA ASN A 43 -12.61 1.57 -2.22
C ASN A 43 -11.65 1.68 -1.03
N CYS A 44 -12.12 1.44 0.19
CA CYS A 44 -11.29 1.46 1.40
C CYS A 44 -10.19 0.39 1.35
N ILE A 45 -10.53 -0.86 1.03
CA ILE A 45 -9.54 -1.95 0.95
C ILE A 45 -8.53 -1.71 -0.17
N LYS A 46 -8.96 -1.18 -1.32
CA LYS A 46 -8.06 -0.85 -2.42
C LYS A 46 -7.04 0.21 -2.01
N GLN A 47 -7.45 1.26 -1.30
CA GLN A 47 -6.55 2.28 -0.80
C GLN A 47 -5.60 1.74 0.26
N LEU A 48 -6.12 0.96 1.22
CA LEU A 48 -5.29 0.37 2.27
C LEU A 48 -4.23 -0.58 1.69
N ARG A 49 -4.58 -1.41 0.70
CA ARG A 49 -3.63 -2.33 0.05
C ARG A 49 -2.51 -1.61 -0.73
N GLN A 50 -2.70 -0.34 -1.08
CA GLN A 50 -1.63 0.46 -1.68
C GLN A 50 -0.64 0.98 -0.63
N THR A 51 -1.06 1.07 0.63
CA THR A 51 -0.27 1.64 1.73
C THR A 51 0.34 0.59 2.66
N PHE A 52 -0.31 -0.56 2.84
CA PHE A 52 0.13 -1.60 3.77
C PHE A 52 0.55 -2.88 3.04
N ASN A 53 1.64 -3.49 3.52
CA ASN A 53 2.14 -4.76 2.99
C ASN A 53 1.25 -5.96 3.34
N THR A 54 0.52 -5.89 4.47
CA THR A 54 -0.28 -7.01 4.97
C THR A 54 -1.55 -6.48 5.62
N ILE A 55 -2.70 -6.95 5.12
CA ILE A 55 -4.03 -6.58 5.61
C ILE A 55 -4.82 -7.88 5.72
N GLU A 56 -5.23 -8.17 6.94
CA GLU A 56 -6.13 -9.28 7.25
C GLU A 56 -7.47 -8.72 7.74
N ILE A 57 -8.55 -9.26 7.20
CA ILE A 57 -9.92 -8.80 7.44
C ILE A 57 -10.68 -9.95 8.05
N PHE A 58 -11.30 -9.71 9.20
CA PHE A 58 -12.03 -10.71 9.95
C PHE A 58 -13.47 -10.28 10.13
N ARG A 59 -14.39 -11.22 9.89
CA ARG A 59 -15.82 -11.10 10.24
C ARG A 59 -16.13 -11.83 11.54
N ASP A 60 -15.36 -12.87 11.83
CA ASP A 60 -15.45 -13.66 13.03
C ASP A 60 -14.45 -13.14 14.07
N THR A 61 -14.92 -12.98 15.31
CA THR A 61 -14.09 -12.45 16.40
C THR A 61 -13.09 -13.50 16.90
N ASP A 62 -13.48 -14.77 16.92
CA ASP A 62 -12.63 -15.85 17.38
C ASP A 62 -11.49 -16.09 16.36
N GLU A 63 -11.80 -16.07 15.07
CA GLU A 63 -10.78 -16.15 14.00
C GLU A 63 -9.77 -15.00 14.08
N CYS A 64 -10.25 -13.79 14.39
CA CYS A 64 -9.39 -12.62 14.60
C CYS A 64 -8.46 -12.79 15.81
N ILE A 65 -8.98 -13.33 16.91
CA ILE A 65 -8.20 -13.55 18.15
C ILE A 65 -7.14 -14.61 17.90
N ASP A 66 -7.50 -15.72 17.26
CA ASP A 66 -6.58 -16.82 16.92
C ASP A 66 -5.42 -16.36 16.01
N TYR A 67 -5.66 -15.38 15.15
CA TYR A 67 -4.62 -14.82 14.27
C TYR A 67 -3.59 -13.95 15.02
N ILE A 68 -3.99 -13.24 16.06
CA ILE A 68 -3.12 -12.28 16.78
C ILE A 68 -2.47 -12.83 18.05
N SER A 69 -2.96 -13.96 18.57
CA SER A 69 -2.47 -14.62 19.79
C SER A 69 -1.26 -15.51 19.54
#